data_AF-A0A7K7XBL2-F1
#
_entry.id   AF-A0A7K7XBL2-F1
#
_cell.length_a   1.000
_cell.length_b   1.000
_cell.length_c   1.000
_cell.angle_alpha   90.00
_cell.angle_beta   90.00
_cell.angle_gamma   90.00
#
_symmetry.space_group_name_H-M   'P 1'
#
loop_
_entity.id
_entity.type
_entity.pdbx_description
1 polymer ?
#
loop_
_entity_poly.entity_id
_entity_poly.type
_entity_poly.pdbx_seq_one_letter_code
_entity_poly.pdbx_strand_id
1 'polypeptide(L)'
;VKLAASVETFQLLKNEPLNLISDSLYVISILNRIEHSFLKEVHNKNLFILLSTLYDYVLCRCHCFYVIHFKSHTSLPRPLVESNAVMDALTKMATIPNQITQAKLSHEFYHQNANKQQLNKQFSLTLSQVRQIVPSCPDCAYLTPLPTTVGTNP
;
A
#
# COMPACT_ATOMS: atom_id res chain seq x y z
N VAL A 1 -4.30 1.41 -2.97
CA VAL A 1 -3.50 2.15 -3.97
C VAL A 1 -3.96 1.93 -5.39
N LYS A 2 -3.94 0.70 -5.94
CA LYS A 2 -4.40 0.44 -7.33
C LYS A 2 -5.81 0.95 -7.63
N LEU A 3 -6.76 0.77 -6.70
CA LEU A 3 -8.12 1.32 -6.82
C LEU A 3 -8.15 2.86 -6.85
N ALA A 4 -7.35 3.51 -6.00
CA ALA A 4 -7.25 4.97 -5.96
C ALA A 4 -6.66 5.52 -7.26
N ALA A 5 -5.61 4.88 -7.78
CA ALA A 5 -5.04 5.22 -9.09
C ALA A 5 -6.07 5.07 -10.22
N SER A 6 -6.96 4.07 -10.14
CA SER A 6 -8.07 3.96 -11.09
C SER A 6 -9.04 5.13 -10.96
N VAL A 7 -9.46 5.50 -9.76
CA VAL A 7 -10.32 6.67 -9.52
C VAL A 7 -9.71 7.95 -10.12
N GLU A 8 -8.43 8.19 -9.86
CA GLU A 8 -7.70 9.34 -10.43
C GLU A 8 -7.66 9.29 -11.96
N THR A 9 -7.45 8.11 -12.55
CA THR A 9 -7.45 7.94 -14.01
C THR A 9 -8.82 8.29 -14.62
N PHE A 10 -9.90 7.82 -14.00
CA PHE A 10 -11.28 8.13 -14.42
C PHE A 10 -11.60 9.62 -14.27
N GLN A 11 -11.08 10.28 -13.23
CA GLN A 11 -11.22 11.70 -13.02
C GLN A 11 -10.46 12.52 -14.08
N LEU A 12 -9.20 12.17 -14.36
CA LEU A 12 -8.34 12.86 -15.32
C LEU A 12 -8.89 12.77 -16.74
N LEU A 13 -9.36 11.59 -17.13
CA LEU A 13 -9.87 11.32 -18.47
C LEU A 13 -11.40 11.37 -18.54
N LYS A 14 -12.06 12.12 -17.66
CA LYS A 14 -13.54 12.17 -17.58
C LYS A 14 -14.24 12.53 -18.90
N ASN A 15 -13.59 13.33 -19.74
CA ASN A 15 -14.13 13.87 -20.99
C ASN A 15 -13.51 13.22 -22.25
N GLU A 16 -12.75 12.14 -22.11
CA GLU A 16 -12.07 11.44 -23.21
C GLU A 16 -12.29 9.95 -23.11
N PRO A 17 -12.26 9.16 -24.20
CA PRO A 17 -12.33 7.70 -24.13
C PRO A 17 -11.14 7.13 -23.32
N LEU A 18 -11.40 6.07 -22.53
CA LEU A 18 -10.42 5.52 -21.59
C LEU A 18 -10.15 4.04 -21.90
N ASN A 19 -8.88 3.68 -22.04
CA ASN A 19 -8.44 2.28 -22.08
C ASN A 19 -7.60 2.00 -20.83
N LEU A 20 -8.22 1.38 -19.81
CA LEU A 20 -7.54 1.03 -18.58
C LEU A 20 -6.92 -0.36 -18.66
N ILE A 21 -5.60 -0.42 -18.59
CA ILE A 21 -4.84 -1.66 -18.49
C ILE A 21 -4.39 -1.81 -17.04
N SER A 22 -4.82 -2.88 -16.37
CA SER A 22 -4.46 -3.12 -14.97
C SER A 22 -4.07 -4.57 -14.73
N ASP A 23 -3.08 -4.79 -13.88
CA ASP A 23 -2.69 -6.13 -13.41
C ASP A 23 -3.48 -6.59 -12.18
N SER A 24 -4.31 -5.71 -11.61
CA SER A 24 -5.12 -6.00 -10.45
C SER A 24 -6.47 -6.60 -10.86
N LEU A 25 -6.58 -7.93 -10.77
CA LEU A 25 -7.86 -8.63 -10.94
C LEU A 25 -8.98 -8.03 -10.07
N TYR A 26 -8.63 -7.53 -8.89
CA TYR A 26 -9.56 -6.87 -7.98
C TYR A 26 -10.17 -5.60 -8.61
N VAL A 27 -9.35 -4.72 -9.18
CA VAL A 27 -9.81 -3.48 -9.84
C VAL A 27 -10.66 -3.81 -11.06
N ILE A 28 -10.20 -4.74 -11.90
CA ILE A 28 -10.94 -5.19 -13.09
C ILE A 28 -12.32 -5.74 -12.70
N SER A 29 -12.37 -6.59 -11.67
CA SER A 29 -13.61 -7.20 -11.20
C SER A 29 -14.60 -6.17 -10.66
N ILE A 30 -14.11 -5.13 -9.99
CA ILE A 30 -14.94 -4.00 -9.54
C ILE A 30 -15.50 -3.28 -10.75
N LEU A 31 -14.66 -2.82 -11.69
CA LEU A 31 -15.10 -2.04 -12.84
C LEU A 31 -16.11 -2.78 -13.72
N ASN A 32 -15.97 -4.09 -13.86
CA ASN A 32 -16.92 -4.91 -14.61
C ASN A 32 -18.30 -5.05 -13.95
N ARG A 33 -18.43 -4.71 -12.67
CA ARG A 33 -19.67 -4.92 -11.89
C ARG A 33 -20.23 -3.63 -11.32
N ILE A 34 -19.42 -2.59 -11.20
CA ILE A 34 -19.73 -1.39 -10.43
C ILE A 34 -20.97 -0.68 -10.99
N GLU A 35 -21.10 -0.61 -12.31
CA GLU A 35 -22.22 0.03 -13.02
C GLU A 35 -23.60 -0.55 -12.64
N HIS A 36 -23.67 -1.87 -12.38
CA HIS A 36 -24.93 -2.56 -12.07
C HIS A 36 -25.00 -3.03 -10.60
N SER A 37 -24.17 -2.45 -9.73
CA SER A 37 -24.09 -2.84 -8.33
C SER A 37 -24.64 -1.78 -7.40
N PHE A 38 -25.18 -2.22 -6.26
CA PHE A 38 -25.51 -1.31 -5.16
C PHE A 38 -24.36 -1.29 -4.16
N LEU A 39 -23.82 -0.10 -3.91
CA LEU A 39 -22.79 0.10 -2.90
C LEU A 39 -23.43 0.22 -1.51
N LYS A 40 -22.99 -0.64 -0.59
CA LYS A 40 -23.35 -0.56 0.82
C LYS A 40 -22.17 0.03 1.61
N GLU A 41 -22.47 0.89 2.57
CA GLU A 41 -21.45 1.41 3.48
C GLU A 41 -20.79 0.28 4.29
N VAL A 42 -19.47 0.35 4.40
CA VAL A 42 -18.63 -0.61 5.11
C VAL A 42 -17.80 0.10 6.18
N HIS A 43 -17.33 -0.65 7.19
CA HIS A 43 -16.52 -0.11 8.28
C HIS A 43 -15.28 0.68 7.79
N ASN A 44 -14.69 0.27 6.66
CA ASN A 44 -13.60 1.01 6.04
C ASN A 44 -14.15 2.19 5.21
N LYS A 45 -14.30 3.34 5.88
CA LYS A 45 -14.80 4.58 5.25
C LYS A 45 -13.99 5.00 4.02
N ASN A 46 -12.67 4.86 4.05
CA ASN A 46 -11.82 5.24 2.92
C ASN A 46 -12.09 4.38 1.69
N LEU A 47 -12.28 3.07 1.88
CA LEU A 47 -12.65 2.17 0.79
C LEU A 47 -14.03 2.51 0.24
N PHE A 48 -15.00 2.78 1.13
CA PHE A 48 -16.35 3.17 0.70
C PHE A 48 -16.32 4.45 -0.12
N ILE A 49 -15.60 5.48 0.34
CA ILE A 49 -15.43 6.75 -0.41
C ILE A 49 -14.85 6.48 -1.79
N LEU A 50 -13.75 5.72 -1.89
CA LEU A 50 -13.13 5.41 -3.19
C LEU A 50 -14.09 4.67 -4.14
N LEU A 51 -14.87 3.71 -3.63
CA LEU A 51 -15.84 2.97 -4.43
C LEU A 51 -16.99 3.85 -4.89
N SER A 52 -17.55 4.67 -4.00
CA SER A 52 -18.63 5.61 -4.34
C SER A 52 -18.17 6.64 -5.37
N THR A 53 -16.97 7.20 -5.21
CA THR A 53 -16.39 8.13 -6.18
C THR A 53 -16.15 7.45 -7.54
N LEU A 54 -15.64 6.21 -7.55
CA LEU A 54 -15.47 5.46 -8.80
C LEU A 54 -16.82 5.20 -9.48
N TYR A 55 -17.83 4.82 -8.69
CA TYR A 55 -19.19 4.57 -9.16
C TYR A 55 -19.79 5.83 -9.82
N ASP A 56 -19.66 7.00 -9.18
CA ASP A 56 -20.12 8.27 -9.73
C ASP A 56 -19.43 8.60 -11.06
N TYR A 57 -18.11 8.35 -11.17
CA TYR A 57 -17.37 8.56 -12.41
C TYR A 57 -17.77 7.61 -13.52
N VAL A 58 -18.11 6.36 -13.21
CA VAL A 58 -18.57 5.38 -14.20
C VAL A 58 -19.98 5.75 -14.68
N LEU A 59 -20.89 6.08 -13.76
CA LEU A 59 -22.27 6.41 -14.09
C LEU A 59 -22.41 7.73 -14.86
N CYS A 60 -21.69 8.77 -14.46
CA CYS A 60 -21.81 10.10 -15.08
C CYS A 60 -21.04 10.21 -16.40
N ARG A 61 -20.39 9.14 -16.86
CA ARG A 61 -19.47 9.19 -17.99
C ARG A 61 -20.23 9.17 -19.31
N CYS A 62 -19.99 10.17 -20.15
CA CYS A 62 -20.53 10.19 -21.52
C CYS A 62 -19.67 9.41 -22.53
N HIS A 63 -18.42 9.11 -22.18
CA HIS A 63 -17.46 8.47 -23.07
C HIS A 63 -17.24 7.00 -22.71
N CYS A 64 -17.13 6.14 -23.72
CA CYS A 64 -16.82 4.73 -23.52
C CYS A 64 -15.51 4.53 -22.75
N PHE A 65 -15.42 3.43 -22.02
CA PHE A 65 -14.16 2.96 -21.46
C PHE A 65 -14.03 1.45 -21.63
N TYR A 66 -12.80 0.99 -21.79
CA TYR A 66 -12.47 -0.43 -21.88
C TYR A 66 -11.48 -0.77 -20.78
N VAL A 67 -11.65 -1.96 -20.19
CA VAL A 67 -10.80 -2.42 -19.11
C VAL A 67 -10.21 -3.77 -19.49
N ILE A 68 -8.88 -3.89 -19.43
CA ILE A 68 -8.16 -5.11 -19.77
C ILE A 68 -7.32 -5.54 -18.57
N HIS A 69 -7.46 -6.81 -18.18
CA HIS A 69 -6.58 -7.42 -17.19
C HIS A 69 -5.27 -7.89 -17.82
N PHE A 70 -4.14 -7.53 -17.23
CA PHE A 70 -2.80 -7.93 -17.68
C PHE A 70 -2.01 -8.57 -16.54
N LYS A 71 -1.66 -9.85 -16.62
CA LYS A 71 -0.77 -10.45 -15.59
C LYS A 71 0.67 -9.96 -15.80
N SER A 72 1.20 -9.23 -14.81
CA SER A 72 2.61 -8.79 -14.75
C SER A 72 3.64 -9.93 -14.81
N HIS A 73 3.22 -11.17 -14.54
CA HIS A 73 4.08 -12.38 -14.63
C HIS A 73 3.89 -13.21 -15.91
N THR A 74 3.37 -12.64 -16.99
CA THR A 74 3.26 -13.34 -18.27
C THR A 74 4.38 -12.95 -19.23
N SER A 75 4.72 -13.86 -20.15
CA SER A 75 5.71 -13.69 -21.23
C SER A 75 5.21 -12.74 -22.32
N LEU A 76 4.76 -11.55 -21.91
CA LEU A 76 4.24 -10.50 -22.78
C LEU A 76 5.38 -9.53 -23.18
N PRO A 77 5.17 -8.69 -24.23
CA PRO A 77 6.19 -7.80 -24.74
C PRO A 77 6.79 -6.92 -23.64
N ARG A 78 8.12 -6.86 -23.61
CA ARG A 78 8.92 -6.17 -22.59
C ARG A 78 8.42 -4.75 -22.20
N PRO A 79 7.95 -3.90 -23.14
CA PRO A 79 7.53 -2.53 -22.80
C PRO A 79 6.35 -2.44 -21.81
N LEU A 80 5.40 -3.38 -21.87
CA LEU A 80 4.23 -3.38 -20.98
C LEU A 80 4.58 -3.91 -19.57
N VAL A 81 5.56 -4.80 -19.49
CA VAL A 81 6.06 -5.31 -18.21
C VAL A 81 6.91 -4.23 -17.51
N GLU A 82 7.73 -3.51 -18.26
CA GLU A 82 8.55 -2.39 -17.75
C GLU A 82 7.69 -1.24 -17.22
N SER A 83 6.65 -0.83 -17.95
CA SER A 83 5.76 0.25 -17.49
C SER A 83 5.03 -0.12 -16.19
N ASN A 84 4.58 -1.37 -16.06
CA ASN A 84 4.00 -1.87 -14.81
C ASN A 84 5.03 -1.91 -13.67
N ALA A 85 6.26 -2.35 -13.92
CA ALA A 85 7.31 -2.37 -12.91
C ALA A 85 7.66 -0.96 -12.41
N VAL A 86 7.72 0.02 -13.33
CA VAL A 86 7.91 1.44 -12.99
C VAL A 86 6.75 1.97 -12.17
N MET A 87 5.51 1.68 -12.58
CA MET A 87 4.32 2.11 -11.85
C MET A 87 4.27 1.50 -10.44
N ASP A 88 4.58 0.21 -10.29
CA ASP A 88 4.66 -0.43 -8.98
C ASP A 88 5.78 0.15 -8.11
N ALA A 89 6.93 0.52 -8.69
CA ALA A 89 8.02 1.18 -7.97
C ALA A 89 7.63 2.58 -7.48
N LEU A 90 7.01 3.39 -8.34
CA LEU A 90 6.48 4.72 -7.98
C LEU A 90 5.40 4.62 -6.90
N THR A 91 4.50 3.65 -7.04
CA THR A 91 3.42 3.39 -6.09
C THR A 91 3.97 2.98 -4.73
N LYS A 92 4.98 2.12 -4.70
CA LYS A 92 5.70 1.75 -3.47
C LYS A 92 6.28 3.00 -2.82
N MET A 93 7.00 3.86 -3.54
CA MET A 93 7.56 5.09 -2.96
C MET A 93 6.50 6.04 -2.39
N ALA A 94 5.35 6.17 -3.04
CA ALA A 94 4.26 7.05 -2.58
C ALA A 94 3.49 6.50 -1.37
N THR A 95 3.43 5.18 -1.21
CA THR A 95 2.61 4.52 -0.17
C THR A 95 3.41 4.07 1.03
N ILE A 96 4.72 3.88 0.88
CA ILE A 96 5.62 3.41 1.94
C ILE A 96 5.89 4.58 2.90
N PRO A 97 5.44 4.50 4.18
CA PRO A 97 5.92 5.39 5.22
C PRO A 97 7.45 5.35 5.29
N ASN A 98 8.12 6.38 5.84
CA ASN A 98 9.55 6.31 6.16
C ASN A 98 9.90 4.92 6.77
N GLN A 99 11.06 4.35 6.42
CA GLN A 99 11.50 3.03 6.91
C GLN A 99 11.32 2.87 8.43
N ILE A 100 11.50 3.95 9.20
CA ILE A 100 11.26 3.98 10.65
C ILE A 100 9.78 3.78 10.99
N THR A 101 8.86 4.47 10.31
CA THR A 101 7.42 4.33 10.55
C THR A 101 6.89 2.98 10.07
N GLN A 102 7.42 2.41 8.98
CA GLN A 102 7.12 1.03 8.61
C GLN A 102 7.56 0.03 9.66
N ALA A 103 8.78 0.20 10.18
CA ALA A 103 9.30 -0.67 11.23
C ALA A 103 8.49 -0.55 12.52
N LYS A 104 8.00 0.65 12.86
CA LYS A 104 7.07 0.85 13.98
C LYS A 104 5.76 0.08 13.78
N LEU A 105 5.09 0.26 12.63
CA LEU A 105 3.84 -0.43 12.32
C LEU A 105 4.01 -1.95 12.28
N SER A 106 5.11 -2.43 11.69
CA SER A 106 5.44 -3.87 11.67
C SER A 106 5.71 -4.41 13.07
N HIS A 107 6.40 -3.64 13.91
CA HIS A 107 6.69 -4.05 15.29
C HIS A 107 5.43 -4.03 16.16
N GLU A 108 4.56 -3.04 16.00
CA GLU A 108 3.25 -2.96 16.66
C GLU A 108 2.34 -4.13 16.28
N PHE A 109 2.36 -4.56 15.01
CA PHE A 109 1.51 -5.66 14.56
C PHE A 109 2.04 -7.05 14.93
N TYR A 110 3.35 -7.28 14.79
CA TYR A 110 3.94 -8.62 14.94
C TYR A 110 4.72 -8.82 16.25
N HIS A 111 4.91 -7.77 17.05
CA HIS A 111 5.75 -7.75 18.26
C HIS A 111 7.07 -8.49 18.08
N GLN A 112 7.73 -8.30 16.93
CA GLN A 112 8.95 -9.03 16.58
C GLN A 112 10.00 -8.84 17.68
N ASN A 113 10.48 -9.96 18.24
CA ASN A 113 11.46 -9.97 19.33
C ASN A 113 12.67 -9.10 19.00
N ALA A 114 13.15 -8.39 20.01
CA ALA A 114 14.21 -7.38 19.99
C ALA A 114 15.62 -7.90 19.66
N ASN A 115 15.76 -8.95 18.85
CA ASN A 115 17.00 -9.15 18.10
C ASN A 115 17.10 -7.99 17.12
N LYS A 116 17.71 -6.90 17.61
CA LYS A 116 17.91 -5.61 16.92
C LYS A 116 18.43 -5.79 15.48
N GLN A 117 19.07 -6.92 15.20
CA GLN A 117 19.56 -7.34 13.90
C GLN A 117 18.46 -7.73 12.90
N GLN A 118 17.34 -8.33 13.30
CA GLN A 118 16.30 -8.76 12.37
C GLN A 118 15.50 -7.57 11.84
N LEU A 119 15.10 -6.65 12.73
CA LEU A 119 14.46 -5.38 12.34
C LEU A 119 15.41 -4.49 11.52
N ASN A 120 16.69 -4.43 11.91
CA ASN A 120 17.74 -3.74 11.15
C ASN A 120 17.87 -4.34 9.73
N LYS A 121 18.02 -5.65 9.60
CA LYS A 121 18.14 -6.33 8.29
C LYS A 121 16.90 -6.17 7.43
N GLN A 122 15.70 -6.24 8.02
CA GLN A 122 14.45 -6.20 7.27
C GLN A 122 14.13 -4.80 6.73
N PHE A 123 14.42 -3.75 7.49
CA PHE A 123 14.08 -2.36 7.13
C PHE A 123 15.31 -1.50 6.80
N SER A 124 16.50 -2.09 6.76
CA SER A 124 17.80 -1.39 6.58
C SER A 124 18.01 -0.24 7.57
N LEU A 125 17.52 -0.40 8.81
CA LEU A 125 17.59 0.63 9.85
C LEU A 125 18.89 0.58 10.64
N THR A 126 19.40 1.74 11.05
CA THR A 126 20.54 1.81 11.97
C THR A 126 20.17 1.25 13.36
N LEU A 127 21.17 0.77 14.10
CA LEU A 127 20.96 0.26 15.46
C LEU A 127 20.38 1.32 16.41
N SER A 128 20.65 2.60 16.19
CA SER A 128 20.06 3.70 16.97
C SER A 128 18.57 3.86 16.70
N GLN A 129 18.13 3.75 15.44
CA GLN A 129 16.72 3.82 15.06
C GLN A 129 15.93 2.63 15.63
N VAL A 130 16.48 1.41 15.58
CA VAL A 130 15.81 0.22 16.17
C VAL A 130 15.66 0.34 17.69
N ARG A 131 16.63 0.97 18.37
CA ARG A 131 16.56 1.24 19.83
C ARG A 131 15.48 2.25 20.21
N GLN A 132 14.95 3.04 19.26
CA GLN A 132 13.82 3.94 19.52
C GLN A 132 12.47 3.28 19.29
N ILE A 133 12.41 2.18 18.53
CA ILE A 133 11.15 1.52 18.13
C ILE A 133 10.67 0.57 19.22
N VAL A 134 11.55 -0.30 19.73
CA VAL A 134 11.17 -1.34 20.72
C VAL A 134 10.65 -0.75 22.04
N PRO A 135 11.29 0.27 22.65
CA PRO A 135 10.80 0.85 23.90
C PRO A 135 9.53 1.69 23.75
N SER A 136 9.18 2.07 22.52
CA SER A 136 7.95 2.81 22.23
C SER A 136 6.70 1.94 22.18
N CYS A 137 6.86 0.60 22.18
CA CYS A 137 5.75 -0.34 22.27
C CYS A 137 5.44 -0.64 23.75
N PRO A 138 4.23 -0.36 24.25
CA PRO A 138 3.88 -0.55 25.66
C PRO A 138 3.98 -2.03 26.11
N ASP A 139 3.65 -2.97 25.22
CA ASP A 139 3.70 -4.40 25.51
C ASP A 139 5.13 -4.96 25.52
N CYS A 140 6.02 -4.39 24.71
CA CYS A 140 7.43 -4.81 24.63
C CYS A 140 8.35 -4.03 25.58
N ALA A 141 7.94 -2.85 26.07
CA ALA A 141 8.74 -2.01 26.97
C ALA A 141 9.15 -2.77 28.24
N TYR A 142 8.23 -3.57 28.82
CA TYR A 142 8.48 -4.39 30.01
C TYR A 142 9.47 -5.55 29.79
N LEU A 143 9.64 -5.99 28.55
CA LEU A 143 10.56 -7.07 28.16
C LEU A 143 11.94 -6.54 27.77
N THR A 144 12.13 -5.22 27.74
CA THR A 144 13.43 -4.61 27.48
C THR A 144 14.29 -4.79 28.73
N PRO A 145 15.47 -5.42 28.65
CA PRO A 145 16.39 -5.41 29.78
C PRO A 145 16.69 -3.95 30.13
N LEU A 146 16.58 -3.59 31.41
CA LEU A 146 17.10 -2.32 31.91
C LEU A 146 18.51 -2.12 31.34
N PRO A 147 18.90 -0.88 30.98
CA PRO A 147 20.30 -0.63 30.64
C PRO A 147 21.12 -1.09 31.85
N THR A 148 21.88 -2.17 31.67
CA THR A 148 22.90 -2.59 32.62
C THR A 148 23.77 -1.37 32.83
N THR A 149 23.62 -0.75 34.00
CA THR A 149 24.49 0.31 34.49
C THR A 149 25.91 -0.11 34.19
N VAL A 150 26.62 0.70 33.39
CA VAL A 150 28.05 0.55 33.21
C VAL A 150 28.64 0.58 34.61
N GLY A 151 29.05 -0.59 35.10
CA GLY A 151 29.77 -0.70 36.35
C GLY A 151 31.10 0.00 36.16
N THR A 152 31.19 1.25 36.61
CA THR A 152 32.48 1.87 36.90
C THR A 152 33.04 1.16 38.13
N ASN A 153 33.97 0.25 37.90
CA ASN A 153 34.83 -0.26 38.97
C ASN A 153 35.92 0.81 39.25
N PRO A 154 36.15 1.20 40.52
CA PRO A 154 37.24 2.10 40.89
C PRO A 154 38.63 1.51 40.62
#